data_AF-C9LJ40-F1
#
_entry.id   AF-C9LJ40-F1
#
_cell.length_a   1.000
_cell.length_b   1.000
_cell.length_c   1.000
_cell.angle_alpha   90.00
_cell.angle_beta   90.00
_cell.angle_gamma   90.00
#
_symmetry.space_group_name_H-M   'P 1'
#
loop_
_entity.id
_entity.type
_entity.pdbx_description
1 polymer ?
#
loop_
_entity_poly.entity_id
_entity_poly.type
_entity_poly.pdbx_seq_one_letter_code
_entity_poly.pdbx_strand_id
1 'polypeptide(L)'
;MGTIIKKYSQLLLLAACFTLFSGCDFKPATASLEDTVWEHEFSQEDQDPKSIKKAVLYFKNQTLTYYALSADGRKKHLIASYPYTLEEHLLTAGNQHAIVGGYSFYFNEMLFIKTNKTKF
;
A
#
# COMPACT_ATOMS: atom_id res chain seq x y z
N MET A 1 -45.78 -29.38 10.32
CA MET A 1 -44.48 -29.96 9.94
C MET A 1 -43.69 -29.08 8.96
N GLY A 2 -43.77 -27.73 9.06
CA GLY A 2 -43.16 -26.80 8.08
C GLY A 2 -42.29 -25.69 8.69
N THR A 3 -42.23 -25.57 10.01
CA THR A 3 -41.53 -24.47 10.69
C THR A 3 -40.10 -24.84 11.11
N ILE A 4 -39.82 -26.14 11.30
CA ILE A 4 -38.50 -26.63 11.72
C ILE A 4 -37.50 -26.53 10.55
N ILE A 5 -37.91 -26.93 9.34
CA ILE A 5 -37.06 -26.95 8.15
C ILE A 5 -36.54 -25.54 7.78
N LYS A 6 -37.38 -24.50 7.95
CA LYS A 6 -36.97 -23.09 7.68
C LYS A 6 -35.86 -22.59 8.60
N LYS A 7 -35.88 -22.96 9.90
CA LYS A 7 -34.86 -22.52 10.87
C LYS A 7 -33.47 -23.11 10.56
N TYR A 8 -33.42 -24.37 10.13
CA TYR A 8 -32.15 -25.02 9.77
C TYR A 8 -31.60 -24.54 8.42
N SER A 9 -32.46 -24.20 7.46
CA SER A 9 -32.04 -23.61 6.18
C SER A 9 -31.42 -22.22 6.35
N GLN A 10 -31.93 -21.40 7.29
CA GLN A 10 -31.35 -20.09 7.59
C GLN A 10 -30.02 -20.19 8.34
N LEU A 11 -29.85 -21.18 9.23
CA LEU A 11 -28.55 -21.42 9.89
C LEU A 11 -27.47 -21.89 8.91
N LEU A 12 -27.82 -22.73 7.93
CA LEU A 12 -26.91 -23.18 6.88
C LEU A 12 -26.45 -22.03 5.97
N LEU A 13 -27.34 -21.07 5.68
CA LEU A 13 -27.00 -19.90 4.88
C LEU A 13 -26.03 -18.95 5.61
N LEU A 14 -26.21 -18.75 6.92
CA LEU A 14 -25.27 -17.96 7.73
C LEU A 14 -23.90 -18.62 7.83
N ALA A 15 -23.83 -19.94 8.02
CA ALA A 15 -22.56 -20.68 8.07
C ALA A 15 -21.80 -20.64 6.74
N ALA A 16 -22.50 -20.62 5.60
CA ALA A 16 -21.91 -20.48 4.27
C ALA A 16 -21.38 -19.06 3.98
N CYS A 17 -21.93 -18.01 4.61
CA CYS A 17 -21.38 -16.65 4.48
C CYS A 17 -20.07 -16.47 5.26
N PHE A 18 -19.85 -17.23 6.35
CA PHE A 18 -18.61 -17.17 7.12
C PHE A 18 -17.41 -17.79 6.39
N THR A 19 -17.62 -18.69 5.43
CA THR A 19 -16.54 -19.31 4.66
C THR A 19 -16.09 -18.49 3.44
N LEU A 20 -16.85 -17.47 3.04
CA LEU A 20 -16.53 -16.65 1.86
C LEU A 20 -15.58 -15.47 2.14
N PHE A 21 -15.30 -15.17 3.42
CA PHE A 21 -14.28 -14.19 3.80
C PHE A 21 -12.93 -14.82 4.18
N SER A 22 -12.83 -16.14 4.11
CA SER A 22 -11.58 -16.86 4.35
C SER A 22 -10.69 -16.83 3.11
N GLY A 23 -9.88 -15.78 2.96
CA GLY A 23 -8.72 -15.83 2.08
C GLY A 23 -8.61 -14.70 1.06
N CYS A 24 -8.68 -13.44 1.51
CA CYS A 24 -7.75 -12.49 0.91
C CYS A 24 -6.38 -12.87 1.49
N ASP A 25 -5.59 -13.60 0.71
CA ASP A 25 -4.26 -14.08 1.05
C ASP A 25 -3.34 -12.85 1.19
N PHE A 26 -3.44 -12.14 2.32
CA PHE A 26 -2.53 -11.06 2.67
C PHE A 26 -1.18 -11.73 2.86
N LYS A 27 -0.36 -11.75 1.81
CA LYS A 27 1.02 -12.18 1.91
C LYS A 27 1.74 -11.09 2.70
N PRO A 28 2.08 -11.36 3.96
CA PRO A 28 2.78 -10.40 4.78
C PRO A 28 4.10 -10.02 4.10
N ALA A 29 4.45 -8.74 4.11
CA ALA A 29 5.81 -8.35 3.77
C ALA A 29 6.73 -8.88 4.88
N THR A 30 7.22 -10.12 4.72
CA THR A 30 8.31 -10.67 5.56
C THR A 30 9.68 -10.15 5.10
N ALA A 31 9.71 -9.37 4.02
CA ALA A 31 10.91 -8.85 3.41
C ALA A 31 11.18 -7.41 3.85
N SER A 32 12.47 -7.14 4.11
CA SER A 32 12.98 -5.79 4.32
C SER A 32 12.49 -4.82 3.23
N LEU A 33 12.20 -3.58 3.63
CA LEU A 33 11.94 -2.48 2.70
C LEU A 33 13.23 -1.90 2.10
N GLU A 34 14.39 -2.26 2.64
CA GLU A 34 15.68 -1.76 2.16
C GLU A 34 15.86 -1.99 0.66
N ASP A 35 16.38 -0.96 -0.05
CA ASP A 35 16.57 -0.95 -1.50
C ASP A 35 15.28 -1.22 -2.31
N THR A 36 14.12 -0.81 -1.79
CA THR A 36 12.85 -0.86 -2.53
C THR A 36 12.36 0.52 -2.94
N VAL A 37 11.75 0.59 -4.13
CA VAL A 37 11.13 1.79 -4.69
C VAL A 37 9.63 1.55 -4.87
N TRP A 38 8.83 2.49 -4.39
CA TRP A 38 7.37 2.43 -4.46
C TRP A 38 6.84 3.70 -5.12
N GLU A 39 5.89 3.55 -6.04
CA GLU A 39 5.39 4.66 -6.84
C GLU A 39 3.87 4.81 -6.68
N HIS A 40 3.41 6.05 -6.63
CA HIS A 40 2.02 6.45 -6.80
C HIS A 40 1.94 7.28 -8.08
N GLU A 41 1.03 6.93 -8.99
CA GLU A 41 0.75 7.74 -10.19
C GLU A 41 -0.52 8.56 -9.95
N PHE A 42 -0.43 9.87 -10.12
CA PHE A 42 -1.59 10.76 -10.02
C PHE A 42 -2.51 10.58 -11.23
N SER A 43 -3.82 10.80 -11.05
CA SER A 43 -4.79 10.72 -12.14
C SER A 43 -4.52 11.79 -13.20
N GLN A 44 -4.94 11.56 -14.46
CA GLN A 44 -4.76 12.56 -15.53
C GLN A 44 -5.58 13.84 -15.30
N GLU A 45 -6.66 13.76 -14.52
CA GLU A 45 -7.53 14.91 -14.21
C GLU A 45 -6.86 15.90 -13.25
N ASP A 46 -5.86 15.45 -12.49
CA ASP A 46 -5.06 16.27 -11.56
C ASP A 46 -3.73 16.77 -12.18
N GLN A 47 -3.44 16.40 -13.43
CA GLN A 47 -2.15 16.68 -14.09
C GLN A 47 -2.20 17.96 -14.93
N ASP A 48 -1.52 19.02 -14.47
CA ASP A 48 -1.00 20.05 -15.39
C ASP A 48 0.18 19.42 -16.17
N PRO A 49 0.27 19.54 -17.51
CA PRO A 49 1.35 18.97 -18.33
C PRO A 49 2.77 19.41 -17.94
N LYS A 50 2.93 20.45 -17.10
CA LYS A 50 4.21 20.88 -16.51
C LYS A 50 4.41 20.45 -15.05
N SER A 51 3.50 19.67 -14.48
CA SER A 51 3.43 19.37 -13.05
C SER A 51 3.99 17.98 -12.67
N ILE A 52 3.74 17.60 -11.42
CA ILE A 52 4.16 16.35 -10.80
C ILE A 52 3.25 15.23 -11.27
N LYS A 53 3.82 14.15 -11.81
CA LYS A 53 3.07 12.98 -12.31
C LYS A 53 3.10 11.80 -11.35
N LYS A 54 4.16 11.70 -10.53
CA LYS A 54 4.32 10.60 -9.59
C LYS A 54 4.85 11.06 -8.25
N ALA A 55 4.41 10.36 -7.23
CA ALA A 55 5.03 10.34 -5.91
C ALA A 55 5.86 9.07 -5.78
N VAL A 56 7.04 9.14 -5.16
CA VAL A 56 7.96 8.01 -5.01
C VAL A 56 8.47 7.91 -3.58
N LEU A 57 8.34 6.73 -2.98
CA LEU A 57 9.01 6.36 -1.74
C LEU A 57 10.22 5.50 -2.06
N TYR A 58 11.39 5.90 -1.56
CA TYR A 58 12.62 5.13 -1.65
C TYR A 58 13.16 4.84 -0.25
N PHE A 59 13.42 3.56 0.01
CA PHE A 59 13.91 3.08 1.29
C PHE A 59 15.39 2.71 1.17
N LYS A 60 16.23 3.39 1.94
CA LYS A 60 17.66 3.12 1.98
C LYS A 60 18.28 3.51 3.31
N ASN A 61 19.18 2.70 3.84
CA ASN A 61 19.91 2.94 5.09
C ASN A 61 18.95 3.33 6.22
N GLN A 62 17.85 2.60 6.40
CA GLN A 62 16.81 2.90 7.40
C GLN A 62 16.17 4.29 7.26
N THR A 63 16.25 4.89 6.07
CA THR A 63 15.65 6.18 5.74
C THR A 63 14.61 6.00 4.64
N LEU A 64 13.39 6.48 4.89
CA LEU A 64 12.35 6.64 3.88
C LEU A 64 12.52 8.03 3.29
N THR A 65 12.76 8.10 1.98
CA THR A 65 12.85 9.35 1.24
C THR A 65 11.66 9.48 0.31
N TYR A 66 10.90 10.57 0.46
CA TYR A 66 9.71 10.85 -0.31
C TYR A 66 9.98 11.93 -1.37
N TYR A 67 9.79 11.59 -2.63
CA TYR A 67 9.97 12.47 -3.78
C TYR A 67 8.69 12.70 -4.57
N ALA A 68 8.60 13.87 -5.18
CA ALA A 68 7.74 14.14 -6.34
C ALA A 68 8.57 14.09 -7.63
N LEU A 69 8.02 13.46 -8.67
CA LEU A 69 8.58 13.42 -10.00
C LEU A 69 7.77 14.26 -10.99
N SER A 70 8.47 15.08 -11.77
CA SER A 70 7.87 15.77 -12.92
C SER A 70 7.28 14.80 -13.94
N ALA A 71 6.38 15.30 -14.78
CA ALA A 71 5.74 14.54 -15.85
C ALA A 71 6.71 13.85 -16.82
N ASP A 72 7.87 14.44 -17.08
CA ASP A 72 8.95 13.86 -17.91
C ASP A 72 9.87 12.89 -17.14
N GLY A 73 9.66 12.72 -15.83
CA GLY A 73 10.46 11.88 -14.93
C GLY A 73 11.88 12.39 -14.68
N ARG A 74 12.26 13.55 -15.21
CA ARG A 74 13.65 14.06 -15.14
C ARG A 74 13.93 14.86 -13.88
N LYS A 75 12.94 15.60 -13.37
CA LYS A 75 13.09 16.41 -12.16
C LYS A 75 12.57 15.64 -10.96
N LYS A 76 13.42 15.55 -9.94
CA LYS A 76 13.11 14.98 -8.62
C LYS A 76 13.03 16.12 -7.62
N HIS A 77 11.91 16.23 -6.94
CA HIS A 77 11.69 17.19 -5.87
C HIS A 77 11.60 16.42 -4.57
N LEU A 78 12.57 16.63 -3.66
CA LEU A 78 12.51 16.05 -2.32
C LEU A 78 11.34 16.70 -1.56
N ILE A 79 10.39 15.89 -1.13
CA ILE A 79 9.28 16.32 -0.28
C ILE A 79 9.70 16.19 1.18
N ALA A 80 10.16 15.01 1.57
CA ALA A 80 10.58 14.74 2.93
C ALA A 80 11.53 13.55 3.01
N SER A 81 12.23 13.45 4.14
CA SER A 81 13.08 12.32 4.48
C SER A 81 12.96 12.03 5.96
N TYR A 82 12.70 10.78 6.31
CA TYR A 82 12.48 10.36 7.70
C TYR A 82 13.26 9.08 7.98
N PRO A 83 13.79 8.91 9.20
CA PRO A 83 14.10 7.57 9.67
C PRO A 83 12.81 6.74 9.65
N TYR A 84 12.92 5.44 9.31
CA TYR A 84 11.78 4.53 9.37
C TYR A 84 12.09 3.28 10.18
N THR A 85 11.04 2.73 10.78
CA THR A 85 11.05 1.38 11.36
C THR A 85 10.00 0.53 10.65
N LEU A 86 10.26 -0.78 10.59
CA LEU A 86 9.31 -1.77 10.10
C LEU A 86 9.24 -2.90 11.13
N GLU A 87 8.15 -2.94 11.88
CA GLU A 87 7.86 -3.99 12.85
C GLU A 87 6.77 -4.88 12.28
N GLU A 88 7.14 -6.10 11.90
CA GLU A 88 6.29 -7.02 11.12
C GLU A 88 5.79 -6.37 9.81
N HIS A 89 4.61 -5.75 9.82
CA HIS A 89 4.02 -5.04 8.68
C HIS A 89 3.75 -3.57 8.96
N LEU A 90 4.00 -3.10 10.18
CA LEU A 90 3.79 -1.72 10.56
C LEU A 90 5.02 -0.89 10.21
N LEU A 91 4.91 -0.12 9.14
CA LEU A 91 5.85 0.94 8.80
C LEU A 91 5.53 2.17 9.66
N THR A 92 6.56 2.69 10.34
CA THR A 92 6.50 4.01 11.00
C THR A 92 7.58 4.91 10.40
N ALA A 93 7.20 6.10 9.94
CA ALA A 93 8.13 7.10 9.40
C ALA A 93 7.62 8.51 9.72
N GLY A 94 8.38 9.28 10.49
CA GLY A 94 7.90 10.54 11.06
C GLY A 94 6.65 10.32 11.93
N ASN A 95 5.58 11.07 11.68
CA ASN A 95 4.29 10.93 12.38
C ASN A 95 3.28 10.04 11.60
N GLN A 96 3.75 9.33 10.57
CA GLN A 96 2.91 8.51 9.70
C GLN A 96 3.12 7.03 10.00
N HIS A 97 2.02 6.28 9.94
CA HIS A 97 2.00 4.83 10.11
C HIS A 97 1.30 4.18 8.91
N ALA A 98 1.81 3.04 8.47
CA ALA A 98 1.24 2.31 7.34
C ALA A 98 1.36 0.80 7.54
N ILE A 99 0.36 0.05 7.08
CA ILE A 99 0.43 -1.42 6.99
C ILE A 99 0.94 -1.81 5.61
N VAL A 100 2.12 -2.41 5.57
CA VAL A 100 2.82 -2.78 4.34
C VAL A 100 2.38 -4.15 3.86
N GLY A 101 1.65 -4.18 2.74
CA GLY A 101 1.34 -5.42 2.02
C GLY A 101 2.48 -5.87 1.10
N GLY A 102 2.37 -7.06 0.53
CA GLY A 102 3.41 -7.62 -0.35
C GLY A 102 3.73 -6.80 -1.61
N TYR A 103 2.75 -6.05 -2.14
CA TYR A 103 2.88 -5.28 -3.40
C TYR A 103 2.36 -3.85 -3.34
N SER A 104 1.64 -3.47 -2.29
CA SER A 104 1.12 -2.11 -2.15
C SER A 104 0.88 -1.76 -0.69
N PHE A 105 0.85 -0.46 -0.40
CA PHE A 105 0.36 0.07 0.87
C PHE A 105 -0.05 1.54 0.73
N TYR A 106 -0.87 2.01 1.66
CA TYR A 106 -1.22 3.42 1.76
C TYR A 106 -0.23 4.16 2.65
N PHE A 107 0.24 5.32 2.18
CA PHE A 107 1.08 6.22 2.95
C PHE A 107 0.74 7.66 2.60
N ASN A 108 0.55 8.51 3.60
CA ASN A 108 0.13 9.90 3.38
C ASN A 108 -1.08 10.01 2.41
N GLU A 109 -2.12 9.21 2.69
CA GLU A 109 -3.38 9.15 1.91
C GLU A 109 -3.24 8.69 0.45
N MET A 110 -2.06 8.24 0.02
CA MET A 110 -1.80 7.77 -1.35
C MET A 110 -1.49 6.27 -1.37
N LEU A 111 -2.04 5.55 -2.35
CA LEU A 111 -1.71 4.15 -2.60
C LEU A 111 -0.39 4.06 -3.37
N PHE A 112 0.62 3.49 -2.74
CA PHE A 112 1.92 3.21 -3.34
C PHE A 112 2.00 1.75 -3.78
N ILE A 113 2.51 1.52 -4.99
CA ILE A 113 2.70 0.20 -5.57
C ILE A 113 4.20 -0.11 -5.63
N LYS A 114 4.59 -1.31 -5.22
CA LYS A 114 5.98 -1.77 -5.26
C LYS A 114 6.44 -1.89 -6.71
N THR A 115 7.59 -1.30 -7.02
CA THR A 115 8.21 -1.45 -8.34
C THR A 115 9.27 -2.54 -8.32
N ASN A 116 9.73 -2.93 -9.52
CA ASN A 116 10.91 -3.78 -9.67
C ASN A 116 12.24 -3.01 -9.57
N LYS A 117 12.19 -1.68 -9.39
CA LYS A 117 13.39 -0.85 -9.27
C LYS A 117 13.96 -0.98 -7.86
N THR A 118 15.28 -1.07 -7.78
CA THR A 118 16.02 -1.13 -6.50
C THR A 118 16.80 0.14 -6.21
N LYS A 119 16.78 1.09 -7.14
CA LYS A 119 17.47 2.37 -7.02
C LYS A 119 16.57 3.47 -7.54
N PHE A 120 16.65 4.61 -6.88
CA PHE A 120 15.98 5.83 -7.27
C PHE A 120 16.94 6.99 -7.27
#